data_AF-A0A7M1QWT3-F1
#
_entry.id   AF-A0A7M1QWT3-F1
#
_cell.length_a   1.000
_cell.length_b   1.000
_cell.length_c   1.000
_cell.angle_alpha   90.00
_cell.angle_beta   90.00
_cell.angle_gamma   90.00
#
_symmetry.space_group_name_H-M   'P 1'
#
loop_
_entity.id
_entity.type
_entity.pdbx_description
1 polymer ?
#
loop_
_entity_poly.entity_id
_entity_poly.type
_entity_poly.pdbx_seq_one_letter_code
_entity_poly.pdbx_strand_id
1 'polypeptide(L)'
;MKRVVLAICAVLTALAMVGAIVSGSVIYSLMTGHSRYAEQSFAASAQAYDVARHTMPDGFGRWSAYLGAGTAEVRAGALNSAINKLSAALDLVVKDTDADLPHGVVHDEDYTDECKVRINLSIAHALDGERLSQAGRAKDAQRAYDQAATTVQTCADQGEKAKELFEQATEKAEKEGNKAQSQEKAKETPQGEKQQDTGKEPGDELKDEELRKRAKEVEQQRRVLQELEKDFGSTNGENW
;
A
#
# COMPACT_ATOMS: atom_id res chain seq x y z
N MET A 1 -20.82 -52.26 16.57
CA MET A 1 -20.14 -51.82 15.31
C MET A 1 -21.05 -50.97 14.41
N LYS A 2 -22.19 -51.45 13.88
CA LYS A 2 -23.04 -50.66 12.94
C LYS A 2 -23.47 -49.26 13.43
N ARG A 3 -23.87 -49.11 14.70
CA ARG A 3 -24.24 -47.81 15.28
C ARG A 3 -23.06 -46.83 15.40
N VAL A 4 -21.87 -47.35 15.67
CA VAL A 4 -20.64 -46.55 15.74
C VAL A 4 -20.23 -46.10 14.35
N VAL A 5 -20.32 -46.98 13.35
CA VAL A 5 -20.06 -46.63 11.94
C VAL A 5 -21.04 -45.57 11.44
N LEU A 6 -22.33 -45.71 11.72
CA LEU A 6 -23.34 -44.70 11.34
C LEU A 6 -23.10 -43.34 12.01
N ALA A 7 -22.71 -43.33 13.29
CA ALA A 7 -22.38 -42.09 13.99
C ALA A 7 -21.14 -41.42 13.40
N ILE A 8 -20.10 -42.18 13.07
CA ILE A 8 -18.88 -41.66 12.41
C ILE A 8 -19.24 -41.08 11.04
N CYS A 9 -20.02 -41.80 10.21
CA CYS A 9 -20.46 -41.29 8.92
C CYS A 9 -21.25 -39.98 9.05
N ALA A 10 -22.19 -39.90 10.00
CA ALA A 10 -22.97 -38.68 10.23
C ALA A 10 -22.09 -37.49 10.62
N VAL A 11 -21.08 -37.69 11.47
CA VAL A 11 -20.11 -36.65 11.86
C VAL A 11 -19.27 -36.21 10.66
N LEU A 12 -18.75 -37.15 9.86
CA LEU A 12 -17.97 -36.82 8.67
C LEU A 12 -18.80 -36.02 7.64
N THR A 13 -20.06 -36.40 7.42
CA THR A 13 -20.96 -35.66 6.53
C THR A 13 -21.26 -34.25 7.07
N ALA A 14 -21.47 -34.10 8.37
CA ALA A 14 -21.67 -32.79 8.99
C ALA A 14 -20.43 -31.90 8.83
N LEU A 15 -19.22 -32.44 9.06
CA LEU A 15 -17.97 -31.71 8.88
C LEU A 15 -17.76 -31.29 7.41
N ALA A 16 -18.06 -32.18 6.46
CA ALA A 16 -17.97 -31.87 5.04
C ALA A 16 -18.95 -30.75 4.62
N MET A 17 -20.18 -30.75 5.16
CA MET A 17 -21.15 -29.68 4.92
C MET A 17 -20.69 -28.34 5.47
N VAL A 18 -20.15 -28.32 6.70
CA VAL A 18 -19.58 -27.10 7.28
C VAL A 18 -18.42 -26.59 6.43
N GLY A 19 -17.51 -27.47 6.01
CA GLY A 19 -16.41 -27.12 5.12
C GLY A 19 -16.89 -26.47 3.82
N ALA A 20 -17.90 -27.06 3.16
CA ALA A 20 -18.46 -26.52 1.92
C ALA A 20 -19.10 -25.14 2.10
N ILE A 21 -19.82 -24.91 3.21
CA ILE A 21 -20.42 -23.60 3.53
C ILE A 21 -19.34 -22.55 3.74
N VAL A 22 -18.31 -22.88 4.52
CA VAL A 22 -17.18 -21.99 4.80
C VAL A 22 -16.44 -21.65 3.50
N SER A 23 -16.08 -22.64 2.69
CA SER A 23 -15.43 -22.39 1.40
C SER A 23 -16.31 -21.56 0.45
N GLY A 24 -17.61 -21.85 0.39
CA GLY A 24 -18.57 -21.07 -0.40
C GLY A 24 -18.64 -19.61 0.04
N SER A 25 -18.64 -19.35 1.36
CA SER A 25 -18.65 -17.99 1.91
C SER A 25 -17.37 -17.21 1.58
N VAL A 26 -16.21 -17.87 1.60
CA VAL A 26 -14.93 -17.27 1.20
C VAL A 26 -14.97 -16.88 -0.27
N ILE A 27 -15.34 -17.81 -1.16
CA ILE A 27 -15.39 -17.58 -2.61
C ILE A 27 -16.36 -16.43 -2.93
N TYR A 28 -17.56 -16.45 -2.35
CA TYR A 28 -18.54 -15.38 -2.55
C TYR A 28 -18.02 -14.02 -2.09
N SER A 29 -17.32 -13.98 -0.94
CA SER A 29 -16.78 -12.75 -0.38
C SER A 29 -15.64 -12.20 -1.25
N LEU A 30 -14.75 -13.05 -1.77
CA LEU A 30 -13.70 -12.66 -2.72
C LEU A 30 -14.29 -12.11 -4.02
N MET A 31 -15.28 -12.80 -4.60
CA MET A 31 -15.97 -12.35 -5.82
C MET A 31 -16.69 -11.01 -5.59
N THR A 32 -17.33 -10.85 -4.44
CA THR A 32 -18.00 -9.59 -4.08
C THR A 32 -17.00 -8.46 -3.89
N GLY A 33 -15.87 -8.72 -3.22
CA GLY A 33 -14.78 -7.76 -3.06
C GLY A 33 -14.31 -7.25 -4.43
N HIS A 34 -13.97 -8.18 -5.31
CA HIS A 34 -13.56 -7.89 -6.67
C HIS A 34 -14.60 -7.05 -7.43
N SER A 35 -15.86 -7.47 -7.45
CA SER A 35 -16.93 -6.76 -8.16
C SER A 35 -17.12 -5.34 -7.62
N ARG A 36 -17.06 -5.17 -6.30
CA ARG A 36 -17.20 -3.86 -5.66
C ARG A 36 -16.01 -2.96 -5.94
N TYR A 37 -14.81 -3.53 -6.06
CA TYR A 37 -13.62 -2.79 -6.46
C TYR A 37 -13.77 -2.25 -7.88
N ALA A 38 -14.22 -3.09 -8.82
CA ALA A 38 -14.49 -2.70 -10.22
C ALA A 38 -15.53 -1.57 -10.31
N GLU A 39 -16.55 -1.60 -9.45
CA GLU A 39 -17.58 -0.57 -9.33
C GLU A 39 -17.11 0.70 -8.59
N GLN A 40 -15.82 0.79 -8.21
CA GLN A 40 -15.24 1.87 -7.40
C GLN A 40 -15.88 2.01 -6.00
N SER A 41 -16.57 0.98 -5.53
CA SER A 41 -17.15 0.89 -4.20
C SER A 41 -16.10 0.38 -3.20
N PHE A 42 -15.00 1.13 -3.05
CA PHE A 42 -13.80 0.66 -2.35
C PHE A 42 -14.04 0.30 -0.88
N ALA A 43 -14.86 1.07 -0.15
CA ALA A 43 -15.19 0.73 1.23
C ALA A 43 -15.99 -0.59 1.34
N ALA A 44 -16.90 -0.86 0.40
CA ALA A 44 -17.66 -2.12 0.36
C ALA A 44 -16.78 -3.29 -0.09
N SER A 45 -15.86 -3.04 -1.02
CA SER A 45 -14.83 -3.99 -1.44
C SER A 45 -13.98 -4.43 -0.25
N ALA A 46 -13.45 -3.48 0.51
CA ALA A 46 -12.65 -3.76 1.71
C ALA A 46 -13.40 -4.64 2.71
N GLN A 47 -14.69 -4.35 2.95
CA GLN A 47 -15.54 -5.17 3.85
C GLN A 47 -15.72 -6.60 3.36
N ALA A 48 -15.92 -6.80 2.05
CA ALA A 48 -16.08 -8.13 1.48
C ALA A 48 -14.78 -8.95 1.58
N TYR A 49 -13.62 -8.35 1.28
CA TYR A 49 -12.33 -9.00 1.50
C TYR A 49 -12.05 -9.27 2.99
N ASP A 50 -12.51 -8.39 3.88
CA ASP A 50 -12.41 -8.60 5.33
C ASP A 50 -13.18 -9.84 5.80
N VAL A 51 -14.36 -10.12 5.23
CA VAL A 51 -15.09 -11.37 5.51
C VAL A 51 -14.28 -12.58 5.04
N ALA A 52 -13.69 -12.50 3.84
CA ALA A 52 -12.89 -13.58 3.28
C ALA A 52 -11.65 -13.89 4.14
N ARG A 53 -10.88 -12.88 4.56
CA ARG A 53 -9.64 -13.10 5.34
C ARG A 53 -9.87 -13.68 6.73
N HIS A 54 -10.98 -13.36 7.39
CA HIS A 54 -11.29 -13.93 8.71
C HIS A 54 -11.80 -15.37 8.63
N THR A 55 -12.30 -15.77 7.46
CA THR A 55 -12.94 -17.07 7.26
C THR A 55 -12.00 -18.10 6.64
N MET A 56 -11.04 -17.66 5.81
CA MET A 56 -10.01 -18.53 5.26
C MET A 56 -9.14 -19.13 6.37
N PRO A 57 -8.64 -20.37 6.26
CA PRO A 57 -7.59 -20.91 7.12
C PRO A 57 -6.19 -20.33 6.79
N ASP A 58 -5.23 -20.48 7.71
CA ASP A 58 -3.85 -20.00 7.50
C ASP A 58 -3.18 -20.83 6.40
N GLY A 59 -2.35 -20.19 5.56
CA GLY A 59 -1.62 -20.87 4.47
C GLY A 59 -2.40 -21.13 3.17
N PHE A 60 -3.72 -20.90 3.12
CA PHE A 60 -4.54 -21.10 1.90
C PHE A 60 -4.58 -19.88 0.97
N GLY A 61 -3.45 -19.19 0.78
CA GLY A 61 -3.42 -17.95 -0.01
C GLY A 61 -4.17 -16.79 0.65
N ARG A 62 -4.33 -16.81 1.98
CA ARG A 62 -5.03 -15.76 2.76
C ARG A 62 -4.43 -14.37 2.54
N TRP A 63 -3.15 -14.30 2.16
CA TRP A 63 -2.46 -13.06 1.79
C TRP A 63 -3.23 -12.26 0.72
N SER A 64 -3.88 -12.93 -0.25
CA SER A 64 -4.61 -12.25 -1.34
C SER A 64 -5.85 -11.48 -0.85
N ALA A 65 -6.52 -11.97 0.19
CA ALA A 65 -7.62 -11.23 0.82
C ALA A 65 -7.13 -10.07 1.68
N TYR A 66 -5.98 -10.22 2.35
CA TYR A 66 -5.33 -9.09 3.02
C TYR A 66 -4.90 -8.02 2.02
N LEU A 67 -4.34 -8.45 0.89
CA LEU A 67 -3.98 -7.59 -0.22
C LEU A 67 -5.22 -6.84 -0.72
N GLY A 68 -6.25 -7.53 -1.21
CA GLY A 68 -7.47 -6.90 -1.74
C GLY A 68 -8.19 -5.98 -0.75
N ALA A 69 -8.18 -6.32 0.55
CA ALA A 69 -8.72 -5.44 1.58
C ALA A 69 -7.87 -4.17 1.78
N GLY A 70 -6.54 -4.32 1.84
CA GLY A 70 -5.62 -3.20 2.02
C GLY A 70 -5.66 -2.24 0.84
N THR A 71 -5.69 -2.76 -0.39
CA THR A 71 -5.68 -1.95 -1.63
C THR A 71 -6.98 -1.17 -1.78
N ALA A 72 -8.12 -1.81 -1.47
CA ALA A 72 -9.41 -1.14 -1.38
C ALA A 72 -9.41 -0.02 -0.31
N GLU A 73 -8.76 -0.22 0.83
CA GLU A 73 -8.64 0.82 1.86
C GLU A 73 -7.72 1.97 1.45
N VAL A 74 -6.65 1.71 0.69
CA VAL A 74 -5.83 2.79 0.09
C VAL A 74 -6.74 3.68 -0.75
N ARG A 75 -7.55 3.11 -1.63
CA ARG A 75 -8.49 3.86 -2.49
C ARG A 75 -9.59 4.57 -1.71
N ALA A 76 -10.02 4.01 -0.59
CA ALA A 76 -10.97 4.64 0.32
C ALA A 76 -10.33 5.75 1.20
N GLY A 77 -9.01 5.96 1.12
CA GLY A 77 -8.27 6.93 1.93
C GLY A 77 -7.99 6.48 3.37
N ALA A 78 -8.24 5.22 3.70
CA ALA A 78 -8.03 4.64 5.04
C ALA A 78 -6.60 4.12 5.22
N LEU A 79 -5.59 4.98 4.97
CA LEU A 79 -4.18 4.60 4.83
C LEU A 79 -3.59 3.80 6.01
N ASN A 80 -3.88 4.17 7.26
CA ASN A 80 -3.37 3.43 8.43
C ASN A 80 -3.87 1.98 8.46
N SER A 81 -5.15 1.78 8.12
CA SER A 81 -5.77 0.46 8.07
C SER A 81 -5.21 -0.34 6.90
N ALA A 82 -5.04 0.33 5.75
CA ALA A 82 -4.46 -0.26 4.56
C ALA A 82 -3.04 -0.77 4.79
N ILE A 83 -2.15 0.06 5.37
CA ILE A 83 -0.76 -0.32 5.68
C ILE A 83 -0.74 -1.57 6.56
N ASN A 84 -1.55 -1.61 7.63
CA ASN A 84 -1.61 -2.79 8.50
C ASN A 84 -2.02 -4.06 7.76
N LYS A 85 -3.01 -3.98 6.86
CA LYS A 85 -3.47 -5.13 6.08
C LYS A 85 -2.44 -5.56 5.03
N LEU A 86 -1.80 -4.61 4.36
CA LEU A 86 -0.76 -4.89 3.37
C LEU A 86 0.52 -5.46 4.01
N SER A 87 0.88 -5.01 5.21
CA SER A 87 1.95 -5.64 6.00
C SER A 87 1.60 -7.08 6.37
N ALA A 88 0.35 -7.34 6.79
CA ALA A 88 -0.09 -8.72 7.05
C ALA A 88 -0.12 -9.59 5.78
N ALA A 89 -0.46 -9.02 4.61
CA ALA A 89 -0.31 -9.72 3.34
C ALA A 89 1.16 -10.08 3.08
N LEU A 90 2.09 -9.15 3.36
CA LEU A 90 3.52 -9.38 3.17
C LEU A 90 4.04 -10.46 4.11
N ASP A 91 3.55 -10.56 5.34
CA ASP A 91 3.95 -11.62 6.27
C ASP A 91 3.45 -13.01 5.85
N LEU A 92 2.37 -13.07 5.07
CA LEU A 92 1.69 -14.32 4.67
C LEU A 92 2.04 -14.80 3.25
N VAL A 93 2.48 -13.91 2.37
CA VAL A 93 2.85 -14.26 1.00
C VAL A 93 4.15 -15.07 0.97
N VAL A 94 4.20 -16.07 0.09
CA VAL A 94 5.40 -16.89 -0.11
C VAL A 94 6.53 -15.99 -0.60
N LYS A 95 7.74 -16.19 -0.05
CA LYS A 95 8.89 -15.35 -0.36
C LYS A 95 9.61 -15.82 -1.61
N ASP A 96 10.06 -14.89 -2.43
CA ASP A 96 10.82 -15.19 -3.65
C ASP A 96 12.17 -15.87 -3.33
N THR A 97 12.68 -15.69 -2.11
CA THR A 97 13.91 -16.32 -1.63
C THR A 97 13.71 -17.74 -1.08
N ASP A 98 12.47 -18.21 -0.93
CA ASP A 98 12.22 -19.57 -0.43
C ASP A 98 12.59 -20.61 -1.49
N ALA A 99 13.63 -21.39 -1.21
CA ALA A 99 14.16 -22.42 -2.12
C ALA A 99 13.20 -23.59 -2.42
N ASP A 100 12.07 -23.65 -1.73
CA ASP A 100 11.03 -24.69 -1.83
C ASP A 100 9.80 -24.26 -2.65
N LEU A 101 9.91 -23.20 -3.47
CA LEU A 101 8.83 -22.80 -4.39
C LEU A 101 8.33 -24.04 -5.17
N PRO A 102 7.05 -24.44 -5.03
CA PRO A 102 6.52 -25.56 -5.79
C PRO A 102 6.72 -25.28 -7.28
N HIS A 103 7.42 -26.18 -7.98
CA HIS A 103 7.58 -26.11 -9.42
C HIS A 103 6.20 -26.01 -10.08
N GLY A 104 5.78 -24.80 -10.47
CA GLY A 104 4.44 -24.55 -10.99
C GLY A 104 3.78 -23.24 -10.58
N VAL A 105 4.43 -22.35 -9.82
CA VAL A 105 3.94 -20.96 -9.73
C VAL A 105 4.12 -20.31 -11.10
N VAL A 106 3.05 -20.34 -11.90
CA VAL A 106 2.99 -19.63 -13.18
C VAL A 106 2.95 -18.15 -12.86
N HIS A 107 4.05 -17.44 -13.11
CA HIS A 107 4.11 -15.99 -13.09
C HIS A 107 3.33 -15.46 -14.30
N ASP A 108 2.00 -15.39 -14.19
CA ASP A 108 1.15 -14.93 -15.28
C ASP A 108 1.16 -13.39 -15.45
N GLU A 109 1.98 -12.67 -14.68
CA GLU A 109 2.04 -11.21 -14.71
C GLU A 109 3.47 -10.75 -14.39
N ASP A 110 3.82 -9.50 -14.77
CA ASP A 110 5.18 -8.93 -14.73
C ASP A 110 5.89 -8.97 -13.35
N TYR A 111 5.20 -9.35 -12.27
CA TYR A 111 5.73 -9.39 -10.89
C TYR A 111 5.34 -10.68 -10.15
N THR A 112 6.21 -11.12 -9.25
CA THR A 112 5.89 -12.19 -8.28
C THR A 112 4.81 -11.76 -7.29
N ASP A 113 4.15 -12.72 -6.63
CA ASP A 113 3.14 -12.42 -5.61
C ASP A 113 3.72 -11.59 -4.46
N GLU A 114 4.95 -11.88 -4.03
CA GLU A 114 5.64 -11.05 -3.03
C GLU A 114 5.82 -9.61 -3.53
N CYS A 115 6.25 -9.45 -4.77
CA CYS A 115 6.50 -8.12 -5.32
C CYS A 115 5.23 -7.32 -5.57
N LYS A 116 4.11 -7.97 -5.94
CA LYS A 116 2.79 -7.32 -5.96
C LYS A 116 2.48 -6.69 -4.60
N VAL A 117 2.54 -7.50 -3.53
CA VAL A 117 2.26 -7.04 -2.17
C VAL A 117 3.21 -5.91 -1.73
N ARG A 118 4.51 -6.03 -2.02
CA ARG A 118 5.51 -5.00 -1.70
C ARG A 118 5.25 -3.69 -2.44
N ILE A 119 4.89 -3.76 -3.71
CA ILE A 119 4.56 -2.57 -4.50
C ILE A 119 3.36 -1.85 -3.86
N ASN A 120 2.28 -2.56 -3.53
CA ASN A 120 1.09 -1.91 -2.97
C ASN A 120 1.34 -1.35 -1.55
N LEU A 121 2.11 -2.07 -0.73
CA LEU A 121 2.54 -1.56 0.57
C LEU A 121 3.42 -0.32 0.44
N SER A 122 4.34 -0.31 -0.53
CA SER A 122 5.18 0.86 -0.84
C SER A 122 4.33 2.07 -1.26
N ILE A 123 3.31 1.86 -2.09
CA ILE A 123 2.35 2.89 -2.49
C ILE A 123 1.60 3.46 -1.28
N ALA A 124 1.12 2.60 -0.38
CA ALA A 124 0.42 3.04 0.83
C ALA A 124 1.32 3.91 1.73
N HIS A 125 2.59 3.52 1.91
CA HIS A 125 3.57 4.32 2.63
C HIS A 125 3.88 5.65 1.93
N ALA A 126 4.03 5.66 0.61
CA ALA A 126 4.28 6.89 -0.16
C ALA A 126 3.10 7.88 -0.06
N LEU A 127 1.86 7.39 -0.09
CA LEU A 127 0.66 8.20 0.13
C LEU A 127 0.59 8.76 1.56
N ASP A 128 1.01 7.98 2.57
CA ASP A 128 1.08 8.47 3.94
C ASP A 128 2.17 9.55 4.10
N GLY A 129 3.33 9.36 3.46
CA GLY A 129 4.39 10.35 3.39
C GLY A 129 3.93 11.66 2.77
N GLU A 130 3.14 11.59 1.71
CA GLU A 130 2.54 12.76 1.06
C GLU A 130 1.58 13.49 2.01
N ARG A 131 0.65 12.76 2.63
CA ARG A 131 -0.29 13.30 3.62
C ARG A 131 0.45 13.99 4.77
N LEU A 132 1.55 13.41 5.25
CA LEU A 132 2.38 13.98 6.31
C LEU A 132 3.16 15.22 5.84
N SER A 133 3.68 15.22 4.61
CA SER A 133 4.36 16.38 4.03
C SER A 133 3.42 17.57 3.89
N GLN A 134 2.19 17.33 3.40
CA GLN A 134 1.14 18.34 3.31
C GLN A 134 0.71 18.88 4.69
N ALA A 135 0.75 18.04 5.71
CA ALA A 135 0.52 18.44 7.10
C ALA A 135 1.73 19.17 7.74
N GLY A 136 2.81 19.41 6.99
CA GLY A 136 4.03 20.06 7.48
C GLY A 136 4.90 19.19 8.39
N ARG A 137 4.63 17.87 8.45
CA ARG A 137 5.34 16.91 9.31
C ARG A 137 6.52 16.28 8.57
N ALA A 138 7.50 17.09 8.17
CA ALA A 138 8.61 16.69 7.31
C ALA A 138 9.37 15.44 7.81
N LYS A 139 9.69 15.35 9.12
CA LYS A 139 10.35 14.17 9.69
C LYS A 139 9.54 12.88 9.57
N ASP A 140 8.21 12.99 9.70
CA ASP A 140 7.34 11.82 9.64
C ASP A 140 7.11 11.42 8.19
N ALA A 141 6.99 12.41 7.30
CA ALA A 141 6.92 12.21 5.86
C ALA A 141 8.16 11.50 5.32
N GLN A 142 9.36 11.94 5.74
CA GLN A 142 10.63 11.27 5.42
C GLN A 142 10.57 9.79 5.79
N ARG A 143 10.20 9.47 7.04
CA ARG A 143 10.14 8.07 7.50
C ARG A 143 9.17 7.22 6.68
N ALA A 144 8.02 7.77 6.31
CA ALA A 144 7.07 7.07 5.46
C ALA A 144 7.63 6.82 4.04
N TYR A 145 8.34 7.79 3.45
CA TYR A 145 9.02 7.59 2.17
C TYR A 145 10.19 6.60 2.24
N ASP A 146 10.97 6.60 3.33
CA ASP A 146 12.02 5.60 3.58
C ASP A 146 11.42 4.19 3.64
N GLN A 147 10.27 4.03 4.32
CA GLN A 147 9.53 2.77 4.37
C GLN A 147 9.04 2.35 2.98
N ALA A 148 8.52 3.29 2.19
CA ALA A 148 8.10 3.01 0.82
C ALA A 148 9.27 2.49 -0.04
N ALA A 149 10.42 3.18 -0.04
CA ALA A 149 11.61 2.78 -0.80
C ALA A 149 12.13 1.40 -0.35
N THR A 150 12.32 1.21 0.96
CA THR A 150 12.83 -0.05 1.53
C THR A 150 11.92 -1.24 1.20
N THR A 151 10.61 -1.03 1.18
CA THR A 151 9.63 -2.10 0.93
C THR A 151 9.75 -2.66 -0.49
N VAL A 152 9.92 -1.80 -1.50
CA VAL A 152 9.93 -2.18 -2.92
C VAL A 152 11.33 -2.43 -3.49
N GLN A 153 12.39 -2.11 -2.74
CA GLN A 153 13.78 -2.23 -3.20
C GLN A 153 14.12 -3.61 -3.81
N THR A 154 13.62 -4.69 -3.20
CA THR A 154 13.87 -6.07 -3.65
C THR A 154 13.14 -6.46 -4.92
N CYS A 155 12.27 -5.59 -5.44
CA CYS A 155 11.47 -5.80 -6.64
C CYS A 155 11.93 -4.93 -7.82
N ALA A 156 12.90 -4.03 -7.59
CA ALA A 156 13.32 -3.04 -8.57
C ALA A 156 13.96 -3.65 -9.84
N ASP A 157 14.47 -4.87 -9.76
CA ASP A 157 15.02 -5.64 -10.89
C ASP A 157 13.96 -6.44 -11.66
N GLN A 158 12.77 -6.64 -11.09
CA GLN A 158 11.67 -7.38 -11.73
C GLN A 158 10.88 -6.54 -12.75
N GLY A 159 10.93 -5.21 -12.67
CA GLY A 159 10.24 -4.36 -13.64
C GLY A 159 10.48 -2.86 -13.47
N GLU A 160 10.27 -2.10 -14.56
CA GLU A 160 10.49 -0.64 -14.59
C GLU A 160 9.67 0.11 -13.54
N LYS A 161 8.46 -0.36 -13.23
CA LYS A 161 7.56 0.34 -12.28
C LYS A 161 8.06 0.22 -10.85
N ALA A 162 8.50 -0.96 -10.44
CA ALA A 162 9.08 -1.16 -9.11
C ALA A 162 10.34 -0.31 -8.93
N LYS A 163 11.16 -0.22 -9.98
CA LYS A 163 12.33 0.65 -10.03
C LYS A 163 11.96 2.14 -9.91
N GLU A 164 11.00 2.60 -10.70
CA GLU A 164 10.55 3.99 -10.66
C GLU A 164 9.97 4.36 -9.30
N LEU A 165 9.15 3.48 -8.71
CA LEU A 165 8.59 3.68 -7.38
C LEU A 165 9.68 3.78 -6.31
N PHE A 166 10.71 2.91 -6.40
CA PHE A 166 11.87 2.97 -5.52
C PHE A 166 12.62 4.30 -5.64
N GLU A 167 12.95 4.72 -6.85
CA GLU A 167 13.69 5.95 -7.13
C GLU A 167 12.91 7.19 -6.63
N GLN A 168 11.62 7.27 -6.93
CA GLN A 168 10.77 8.36 -6.50
C GLN A 168 10.61 8.42 -4.97
N ALA A 169 10.41 7.28 -4.31
CA ALA A 169 10.30 7.23 -2.85
C ALA A 169 11.62 7.69 -2.20
N THR A 170 12.75 7.28 -2.75
CA THR A 170 14.09 7.70 -2.29
C THR A 170 14.28 9.20 -2.43
N GLU A 171 13.99 9.78 -3.60
CA GLU A 171 14.09 11.22 -3.84
C GLU A 171 13.22 12.02 -2.86
N LYS A 172 11.98 11.56 -2.64
CA LYS A 172 11.06 12.23 -1.71
C LYS A 172 11.54 12.13 -0.26
N ALA A 173 12.10 11.00 0.15
CA ALA A 173 12.68 10.85 1.48
C ALA A 173 13.84 11.84 1.71
N GLU A 174 14.78 11.95 0.76
CA GLU A 174 15.90 12.89 0.83
C GLU A 174 15.40 14.35 0.93
N LYS A 175 14.41 14.69 0.11
CA LYS A 175 13.82 16.03 0.11
C LYS A 175 13.15 16.38 1.44
N GLU A 176 12.37 15.48 2.01
CA GLU A 176 11.73 15.70 3.31
C GLU A 176 12.74 15.73 4.45
N GLY A 177 13.82 14.94 4.38
CA GLY A 177 14.94 15.01 5.32
C GLY A 177 15.63 16.37 5.32
N ASN A 178 15.91 16.94 4.14
CA ASN A 178 16.48 18.28 4.01
C ASN A 178 15.56 19.37 4.59
N LYS A 179 14.23 19.26 4.38
CA LYS A 179 13.24 20.17 4.98
C LYS A 179 13.22 20.05 6.50
N ALA A 180 13.22 18.83 7.03
CA ALA A 180 13.23 18.58 8.47
C ALA A 180 14.46 19.20 9.14
N GLN A 181 15.64 19.02 8.56
CA GLN A 181 16.88 19.59 9.08
C GLN A 181 16.87 21.13 9.06
N SER A 182 16.30 21.73 8.01
CA SER A 182 16.16 23.19 7.91
C SER A 182 15.21 23.76 8.97
N GLN A 183 14.11 23.06 9.26
CA GLN A 183 13.16 23.44 10.33
C GLN A 183 13.79 23.35 11.73
N GLU A 184 14.69 22.40 11.96
CA GLU A 184 15.41 22.28 13.23
C GLU A 184 16.41 23.41 13.44
N LYS A 185 17.21 23.74 12.42
CA LYS A 185 18.15 24.88 12.49
C LYS A 185 17.45 26.22 12.74
N ALA A 186 16.26 26.41 12.17
CA ALA A 186 15.44 27.61 12.40
C ALA A 186 14.92 27.69 13.86
N LYS A 187 14.75 26.56 14.55
CA LYS A 187 14.35 26.52 15.97
C LYS A 187 15.51 26.72 16.94
N GLU A 188 16.74 26.42 16.54
CA GLU A 188 17.94 26.54 17.40
C GLU A 188 18.57 27.95 17.41
N THR A 189 18.06 28.91 16.63
CA THR A 189 18.57 30.29 16.67
C THR A 189 17.88 31.07 17.80
N PRO A 190 18.61 31.55 18.84
CA PRO A 190 18.03 32.37 19.87
C PRO A 190 17.63 33.75 19.32
N GLN A 191 16.50 34.24 19.80
CA GLN A 191 15.94 35.55 19.52
C GLN A 191 16.92 36.68 19.94
N GLY A 192 17.49 37.38 18.97
CA GLY A 192 18.28 38.62 19.09
C GLY A 192 19.05 38.81 17.78
N GLU A 193 18.86 39.84 16.96
CA GLU A 193 18.81 41.27 17.27
C GLU A 193 17.72 41.99 16.47
N LYS A 194 17.17 43.05 17.08
CA LYS A 194 16.45 44.09 16.35
C LYS A 194 17.46 44.82 15.46
N GLN A 195 17.27 44.79 14.15
CA GLN A 195 17.81 45.85 13.30
C GLN A 195 16.77 46.28 12.27
N GLN A 196 16.26 47.48 12.53
CA GLN A 196 15.52 48.31 11.61
C GLN A 196 16.53 48.86 10.60
N ASP A 197 16.31 48.68 9.29
CA ASP A 197 16.14 49.78 8.31
C ASP A 197 16.23 49.34 6.83
N THR A 198 15.42 50.03 6.01
CA THR A 198 15.51 50.29 4.56
C THR A 198 15.40 49.18 3.51
N GLY A 199 14.24 49.16 2.84
CA GLY A 199 14.19 49.50 1.41
C GLY A 199 14.20 48.37 0.37
N LYS A 200 13.12 48.35 -0.44
CA LYS A 200 12.88 47.66 -1.73
C LYS A 200 12.66 46.14 -1.67
N GLU A 201 11.39 45.74 -1.78
CA GLU A 201 10.92 44.36 -1.97
C GLU A 201 11.43 43.75 -3.29
N PRO A 202 12.15 42.62 -3.24
CA PRO A 202 12.32 41.66 -4.34
C PRO A 202 11.66 40.31 -3.96
N GLY A 203 10.60 40.36 -3.13
CA GLY A 203 10.06 39.20 -2.43
C GLY A 203 9.01 38.40 -3.18
N ASP A 204 8.31 39.01 -4.15
CA ASP A 204 7.20 38.36 -4.84
C ASP A 204 7.64 37.40 -5.95
N GLU A 205 8.68 37.73 -6.73
CA GLU A 205 9.14 36.86 -7.83
C GLU A 205 9.75 35.54 -7.32
N LEU A 206 10.57 35.59 -6.26
CA LEU A 206 11.19 34.39 -5.66
C LEU A 206 10.12 33.47 -5.03
N LYS A 207 9.09 34.07 -4.43
CA LYS A 207 7.99 33.36 -3.79
C LYS A 207 7.03 32.77 -4.84
N ASP A 208 6.79 33.48 -5.94
CA ASP A 208 6.03 32.97 -7.10
C ASP A 208 6.79 31.86 -7.84
N GLU A 209 8.11 31.95 -7.94
CA GLU A 209 8.94 30.91 -8.54
C GLU A 209 8.95 29.63 -7.69
N GLU A 210 9.08 29.76 -6.37
CA GLU A 210 9.01 28.64 -5.43
C GLU A 210 7.61 28.01 -5.40
N LEU A 211 6.55 28.82 -5.41
CA LEU A 211 5.16 28.34 -5.53
C LEU A 211 4.91 27.65 -6.87
N ARG A 212 5.45 28.17 -7.98
CA ARG A 212 5.38 27.52 -9.30
C ARG A 212 6.15 26.21 -9.34
N LYS A 213 7.31 26.13 -8.70
CA LYS A 213 8.09 24.89 -8.58
C LYS A 213 7.32 23.84 -7.80
N ARG A 214 6.74 24.24 -6.67
CA ARG A 214 5.90 23.38 -5.82
C ARG A 214 4.61 22.96 -6.51
N ALA A 215 3.98 23.86 -7.28
CA ALA A 215 2.81 23.54 -8.10
C ALA A 215 3.13 22.54 -9.22
N LYS A 216 4.29 22.69 -9.89
CA LYS A 216 4.77 21.73 -10.88
C LYS A 216 5.09 20.37 -10.27
N GLU A 217 5.68 20.34 -9.08
CA GLU A 217 5.92 19.09 -8.35
C GLU A 217 4.61 18.42 -7.95
N VAL A 218 3.63 19.16 -7.43
CA VAL A 218 2.28 18.63 -7.11
C VAL A 218 1.58 18.11 -8.37
N GLU A 219 1.75 18.79 -9.50
CA GLU A 219 1.16 18.39 -10.78
C GLU A 219 1.87 17.16 -11.38
N GLN A 220 3.20 17.05 -11.25
CA GLN A 220 3.94 15.82 -11.56
C GLN A 220 3.54 14.67 -10.63
N GLN A 221 3.39 14.93 -9.33
CA GLN A 221 2.95 13.94 -8.34
C GLN A 221 1.53 13.44 -8.62
N ARG A 222 0.63 14.34 -9.02
CA ARG A 222 -0.71 13.95 -9.45
C ARG A 222 -0.67 13.11 -10.73
N ARG A 223 0.27 13.38 -11.65
CA ARG A 223 0.49 12.55 -12.83
C ARG A 223 1.03 11.18 -12.47
N VAL A 224 2.02 11.09 -11.56
CA VAL A 224 2.53 9.80 -11.06
C VAL A 224 1.42 8.99 -10.41
N LEU A 225 0.62 9.60 -9.53
CA LEU A 225 -0.52 8.92 -8.91
C LEU A 225 -1.56 8.49 -9.94
N GLN A 226 -1.80 9.31 -10.98
CA GLN A 226 -2.67 8.95 -12.11
C GLN A 226 -2.06 7.88 -13.03
N GLU A 227 -0.74 7.78 -13.14
CA GLU A 227 -0.06 6.74 -13.92
C GLU A 227 -0.02 5.42 -13.15
N LEU A 228 0.28 5.45 -11.85
CA LEU A 228 0.05 4.29 -10.97
C LEU A 228 -1.41 3.85 -11.00
N GLU A 229 -2.37 4.78 -11.00
CA GLU A 229 -3.80 4.47 -11.08
C GLU A 229 -4.21 3.80 -12.39
N LYS A 230 -3.56 4.13 -13.51
CA LYS A 230 -3.82 3.51 -14.83
C LYS A 230 -3.26 2.09 -14.91
N ASP A 231 -2.13 1.85 -14.27
CA ASP A 231 -1.31 0.66 -14.50
C ASP A 231 -1.38 -0.39 -13.37
N PHE A 232 -1.66 0.05 -12.15
CA PHE A 232 -2.03 -0.80 -11.01
C PHE A 232 -3.57 -0.86 -10.84
N GLY A 233 -4.30 -0.08 -11.64
CA GLY A 233 -5.76 -0.08 -11.84
C GLY A 233 -6.40 -1.36 -12.37
N SER A 234 -6.02 -2.56 -11.90
CA SER A 234 -6.82 -3.76 -12.19
C SER A 234 -8.24 -3.55 -11.68
N THR A 235 -9.22 -4.03 -12.44
CA THR A 235 -10.65 -4.07 -12.07
C THR A 235 -10.90 -4.81 -10.75
N ASN A 236 -9.88 -5.46 -10.20
CA ASN A 236 -9.99 -6.49 -9.18
C ASN A 236 -9.37 -6.08 -7.84
N GLY A 237 -8.55 -5.03 -7.81
CA GLY A 237 -7.72 -4.68 -6.64
C GLY A 237 -6.53 -5.63 -6.38
N GLU A 238 -6.27 -6.59 -7.28
CA GLU A 238 -5.17 -7.57 -7.19
C GLU A 238 -3.84 -7.04 -7.73
N ASN A 239 -3.92 -6.05 -8.63
CA ASN A 239 -2.76 -5.31 -9.11
C ASN A 239 -2.81 -3.85 -8.65
N TRP A 240 -3.68 -3.47 -7.70
CA TRP A 240 -3.57 -2.22 -6.95
C TRP A 240 -2.89 -2.48 -5.64
#